data_AF-A0A2G6HLJ6-F1
#
_entry.id   AF-A0A2G6HLJ6-F1
#
_cell.length_a   1.000
_cell.length_b   1.000
_cell.length_c   1.000
_cell.angle_alpha   90.00
_cell.angle_beta   90.00
_cell.angle_gamma   90.00
#
_symmetry.space_group_name_H-M   'P 1'
#
loop_
_entity.id
_entity.type
_entity.pdbx_description
1 polymer ?
#
loop_
_entity_poly.entity_id
_entity_poly.type
_entity_poly.pdbx_seq_one_letter_code
_entity_poly.pdbx_strand_id
1 'polypeptide(L)'
;MGIGLGLYEEVRYSSKGRLATDSFMNYNMPTRQDIRDIEVIFESSHEPSHHLGAKSVGEVVINTPPPAIAQAVYNATGVRVRSLPVTAEKVLLGRMENEQSATISENFQNYRN
;
A
#
# COMPACT_ATOMS: atom_id res chain seq x y z
N MET A 1 6.40 10.60 -0.23
CA MET A 1 6.20 9.88 -1.51
C MET A 1 5.88 8.39 -1.33
N GLY A 2 6.57 7.60 -0.49
CA GLY A 2 6.28 6.16 -0.35
C GLY A 2 4.87 5.85 0.17
N ILE A 3 4.36 6.63 1.11
CA ILE A 3 2.96 6.49 1.58
C ILE A 3 1.96 6.84 0.45
N GLY A 4 2.28 7.85 -0.36
CA GLY A 4 1.49 8.25 -1.53
C GLY A 4 1.39 7.11 -2.54
N LEU A 5 2.51 6.52 -2.96
CA LEU A 5 2.54 5.30 -3.78
C LEU A 5 1.78 4.13 -3.15
N GLY A 6 1.85 3.99 -1.82
CA GLY A 6 1.17 2.93 -1.08
C GLY A 6 -0.36 3.04 -1.07
N LEU A 7 -0.92 4.25 -1.01
CA LEU A 7 -2.33 4.46 -0.67
C LEU A 7 -3.12 5.36 -1.65
N TYR A 8 -2.47 6.25 -2.40
CA TYR A 8 -3.13 7.35 -3.12
C TYR A 8 -2.81 7.40 -4.61
N GLU A 9 -1.52 7.32 -4.95
CA GLU A 9 -1.02 7.68 -6.26
C GLU A 9 -1.24 6.54 -7.26
N GLU A 10 -1.97 6.84 -8.34
CA GLU A 10 -2.24 5.88 -9.42
C GLU A 10 -2.20 6.60 -10.77
N VAL A 11 -1.46 6.04 -11.73
CA VAL A 11 -1.44 6.52 -13.11
C VAL A 11 -2.42 5.68 -13.92
N ARG A 12 -3.53 6.29 -14.35
CA ARG A 12 -4.58 5.58 -15.09
C ARG A 12 -4.68 6.07 -16.53
N TYR A 13 -4.87 5.15 -17.46
CA TYR A 13 -5.12 5.45 -18.86
C TYR A 13 -6.54 5.06 -19.25
N SER A 14 -7.16 5.87 -20.11
CA SER A 14 -8.41 5.53 -20.77
C SER A 14 -8.20 4.42 -21.81
N SER A 15 -9.29 3.79 -22.26
CA SER A 15 -9.26 2.79 -23.34
C SER A 15 -8.70 3.31 -24.67
N LYS A 16 -8.63 4.64 -24.85
CA LYS A 16 -8.04 5.31 -26.02
C LYS A 16 -6.58 5.73 -25.80
N GLY A 17 -5.94 5.30 -24.71
CA GLY A 17 -4.54 5.61 -24.39
C GLY A 17 -4.29 7.01 -23.82
N ARG A 18 -5.32 7.81 -23.56
CA ARG A 18 -5.15 9.12 -22.89
C ARG A 18 -4.96 8.94 -21.39
N LEU A 19 -4.02 9.67 -20.80
CA LEU A 19 -3.86 9.76 -19.34
C LEU A 19 -5.14 10.35 -18.72
N ALA A 20 -5.75 9.62 -17.79
CA ALA A 20 -6.99 10.00 -17.10
C ALA A 20 -6.72 10.74 -15.78
N THR A 21 -5.54 10.53 -15.19
CA THR A 21 -5.05 11.18 -13.98
C THR A 21 -4.05 12.28 -14.35
N ASP A 22 -4.44 13.17 -15.26
CA ASP A 22 -3.60 14.24 -15.83
C ASP A 22 -3.71 15.58 -15.08
N SER A 23 -4.42 15.60 -13.96
CA SER A 23 -4.56 16.77 -13.09
C SER A 23 -4.51 16.36 -11.61
N PHE A 24 -4.17 17.30 -10.74
CA PHE A 24 -4.17 17.08 -9.29
C PHE A 24 -5.55 16.86 -8.67
N MET A 25 -6.63 17.07 -9.43
CA MET A 25 -7.97 16.67 -9.02
C MET A 25 -8.17 15.15 -9.08
N ASN A 26 -7.48 14.48 -10.01
CA ASN A 26 -7.63 13.05 -10.27
C ASN A 26 -6.42 12.24 -9.79
N TYR A 27 -5.23 12.83 -9.79
CA TYR A 27 -4.01 12.24 -9.22
C TYR A 27 -3.90 12.63 -7.75
N ASN A 28 -4.45 11.78 -6.88
CA ASN A 28 -4.52 12.06 -5.47
C ASN A 28 -3.13 12.01 -4.84
N MET A 29 -2.75 13.10 -4.17
CA MET A 29 -1.55 13.17 -3.35
C MET A 29 -1.94 13.40 -1.89
N PRO A 30 -1.29 12.72 -0.94
CA PRO A 30 -1.57 12.94 0.47
C PRO A 30 -1.19 14.37 0.89
N THR A 31 -2.06 14.99 1.66
CA THR A 31 -1.86 16.31 2.27
C THR A 31 -1.27 16.17 3.68
N ARG A 32 -0.95 17.31 4.30
CA ARG A 32 -0.53 17.35 5.71
C ARG A 32 -1.58 16.78 6.67
N GLN A 33 -2.87 16.81 6.33
CA GLN A 33 -3.93 16.29 7.21
C GLN A 33 -4.06 14.77 7.14
N ASP A 34 -3.64 14.17 6.02
CA ASP A 34 -3.72 12.72 5.79
C ASP A 34 -2.62 11.96 6.52
N ILE A 35 -1.43 12.55 6.60
CA ILE A 35 -0.26 11.94 7.23
C ILE A 35 -0.14 12.45 8.66
N ARG A 36 -0.20 11.52 9.62
CA ARG A 36 -0.03 11.79 11.05
C ARG A 36 1.44 11.66 11.46
N ASP A 37 1.70 11.36 12.71
CA ASP A 37 3.03 11.35 13.30
C ASP A 37 3.97 10.40 12.54
N ILE A 38 5.12 10.92 12.13
CA ILE A 38 6.23 10.16 11.54
C ILE A 38 7.33 10.12 12.58
N GLU A 39 7.59 8.93 13.12
CA GLU A 39 8.75 8.69 13.97
C GLU A 39 9.98 8.44 13.08
N VAL A 40 11.08 9.15 13.37
CA VAL A 40 12.35 9.00 12.66
C VAL A 40 13.38 8.44 13.62
N ILE A 41 13.88 7.25 13.30
CA ILE A 41 14.91 6.55 14.09
C ILE A 41 16.17 6.46 13.23
N PHE A 42 17.28 6.96 13.77
CA PHE A 42 18.58 6.89 13.11
C PHE A 42 19.33 5.65 13.56
N GLU A 43 19.72 4.82 12.60
CA GLU A 43 20.61 3.69 12.85
C GLU A 43 22.07 4.15 12.68
N SER A 44 22.90 3.83 13.68
CA SER A 44 24.31 4.20 13.67
C SER A 44 25.10 3.16 12.89
N SER A 45 25.43 3.47 11.63
CA SER A 45 26.29 2.61 10.83
C SER A 45 27.41 3.40 10.15
N HIS A 46 28.52 2.72 9.87
CA HIS A 46 29.70 3.30 9.23
C HIS A 46 29.92 2.66 7.85
N GLU A 47 30.26 3.47 6.85
CA GLU A 47 30.65 3.05 5.51
C GLU A 47 32.17 3.16 5.31
N PRO A 48 32.92 2.05 5.33
CA PRO A 48 34.38 2.09 5.24
C PRO A 48 34.92 2.73 3.96
N SER A 49 34.14 2.73 2.87
CA SER A 49 34.55 3.33 1.59
C SER A 49 34.45 4.85 1.55
N HIS A 50 33.70 5.48 2.46
CA HIS A 50 33.55 6.92 2.52
C HIS A 50 34.41 7.52 3.64
N HIS A 51 35.18 8.57 3.32
CA HIS A 51 36.03 9.29 4.29
C HIS A 51 35.32 9.81 5.57
N LEU A 52 33.99 9.99 5.56
CA LEU A 52 33.19 10.37 6.74
C LEU A 52 32.31 9.22 7.26
N GLY A 53 32.38 8.04 6.66
CA GLY A 53 31.53 6.90 7.03
C GLY A 53 30.06 7.01 6.62
N ALA A 54 29.68 7.99 5.80
CA ALA A 54 28.28 8.27 5.48
C ALA A 54 27.71 7.31 4.42
N LYS A 55 26.39 7.07 4.50
CA LYS A 55 25.60 6.29 3.53
C LYS A 55 24.46 7.12 2.98
N SER A 56 24.06 6.86 1.74
CA SER A 56 22.86 7.46 1.15
C SER A 56 21.60 6.89 1.80
N VAL A 57 20.61 7.75 2.04
CA VAL A 57 19.33 7.38 2.65
C VAL A 57 18.10 7.89 1.88
N GLY A 58 18.30 8.69 0.83
CA GLY A 58 17.18 9.37 0.15
C GLY A 58 16.16 8.43 -0.51
N GLU A 59 16.63 7.39 -1.19
CA GLU A 59 15.76 6.45 -1.92
C GLU A 59 15.32 5.27 -1.07
N VAL A 60 16.17 4.77 -0.16
CA VAL A 60 15.86 3.56 0.62
C VAL A 60 14.58 3.72 1.45
N VAL A 61 14.35 4.92 1.99
CA VAL A 61 13.18 5.25 2.82
C VAL A 61 11.87 5.33 2.03
N ILE A 62 11.93 5.39 0.70
CA ILE A 62 10.73 5.48 -0.15
C ILE A 62 10.19 4.14 -0.59
N ASN A 63 11.04 3.12 -0.64
CA ASN A 63 10.69 1.80 -1.14
C ASN A 63 9.99 0.93 -0.09
N THR A 64 10.27 1.18 1.19
CA THR A 64 9.75 0.38 2.31
C THR A 64 8.30 0.69 2.71
N PRO A 65 7.74 1.91 2.58
CA PRO A 65 6.38 2.18 3.02
C PRO A 65 5.29 1.40 2.27
N PRO A 66 5.27 1.29 0.92
CA PRO A 66 4.20 0.56 0.23
C PRO A 66 4.02 -0.90 0.68
N PRO A 67 5.06 -1.75 0.74
CA PRO A 67 4.90 -3.13 1.22
C PRO A 67 4.56 -3.20 2.71
N ALA A 68 5.10 -2.29 3.54
CA ALA A 68 4.78 -2.24 4.96
C ALA A 68 3.29 -1.91 5.19
N ILE A 69 2.75 -0.94 4.45
CA ILE A 69 1.33 -0.57 4.47
C ILE A 69 0.46 -1.74 4.01
N ALA A 70 0.77 -2.38 2.87
CA ALA A 70 0.01 -3.51 2.36
C ALA A 70 -0.03 -4.69 3.36
N GLN A 71 1.09 -4.94 4.05
CA GLN A 71 1.17 -5.96 5.09
C GLN A 71 0.37 -5.56 6.34
N ALA A 72 0.40 -4.29 6.75
CA ALA A 72 -0.39 -3.80 7.88
C ALA A 72 -1.90 -3.93 7.61
N VAL A 73 -2.35 -3.59 6.39
CA VAL A 73 -3.74 -3.79 5.96
C VAL A 73 -4.13 -5.25 6.00
N TYR A 74 -3.28 -6.15 5.48
CA TYR A 74 -3.53 -7.60 5.57
C TYR A 74 -3.64 -8.08 7.02
N ASN A 75 -2.73 -7.63 7.90
CA ASN A 75 -2.75 -8.00 9.31
C ASN A 75 -4.03 -7.51 10.02
N ALA A 76 -4.54 -6.33 9.65
CA ALA A 76 -5.73 -5.75 10.25
C ALA A 76 -7.05 -6.33 9.72
N THR A 77 -7.09 -6.76 8.45
CA THR A 77 -8.34 -7.08 7.74
C THR A 77 -8.44 -8.52 7.23
N GLY A 78 -7.32 -9.24 7.18
CA GLY A 78 -7.21 -10.52 6.48
C GLY A 78 -7.20 -10.42 4.95
N VAL A 79 -7.36 -9.22 4.38
CA VAL A 79 -7.44 -9.00 2.94
C VAL A 79 -6.06 -8.74 2.35
N ARG A 80 -5.66 -9.56 1.38
CA ARG A 80 -4.33 -9.48 0.75
C ARG A 80 -4.38 -8.66 -0.55
N VAL A 81 -4.08 -7.37 -0.46
CA VAL A 81 -3.95 -6.50 -1.64
C VAL A 81 -2.54 -6.65 -2.25
N ARG A 82 -2.47 -7.08 -3.52
CA ARG A 82 -1.20 -7.32 -4.26
C ARG A 82 -0.87 -6.28 -5.33
N SER A 83 -1.78 -5.33 -5.56
CA SER A 83 -1.57 -4.23 -6.49
C SER A 83 -1.77 -2.91 -5.78
N LEU A 84 -0.79 -2.01 -5.93
CA LEU A 84 -0.87 -0.66 -5.41
C LEU A 84 -1.73 0.24 -6.33
N PRO A 85 -2.28 1.35 -5.80
CA PRO A 85 -2.36 1.67 -4.37
C PRO A 85 -3.32 0.74 -3.62
N VAL A 86 -3.17 0.62 -2.31
CA VAL A 86 -4.07 -0.13 -1.41
C VAL A 86 -5.30 0.73 -1.12
N THR A 87 -6.26 0.71 -2.04
CA THR A 87 -7.48 1.52 -1.92
C THR A 87 -8.54 0.88 -1.03
N ALA A 88 -9.45 1.69 -0.49
CA ALA A 88 -10.54 1.23 0.35
C ALA A 88 -11.46 0.24 -0.39
N GLU A 89 -11.68 0.46 -1.69
CA GLU A 89 -12.48 -0.43 -2.55
C GLU A 89 -11.86 -1.82 -2.66
N LYS A 90 -10.54 -1.91 -2.85
CA LYS A 90 -9.83 -3.21 -2.90
C LYS A 90 -9.96 -3.97 -1.58
N VAL A 91 -9.89 -3.26 -0.45
CA VAL A 91 -10.06 -3.85 0.87
C VAL A 91 -11.51 -4.32 1.09
N LEU A 92 -12.50 -3.50 0.73
CA LEU A 92 -13.92 -3.83 0.85
C LEU A 92 -14.28 -5.06 0.00
N LEU A 93 -13.90 -5.05 -1.28
CA LEU A 93 -14.18 -6.17 -2.20
C LEU A 93 -13.52 -7.46 -1.71
N GLY A 94 -12.25 -7.42 -1.33
CA GLY A 94 -11.57 -8.60 -0.81
C GLY A 94 -12.17 -9.12 0.50
N ARG A 95 -12.75 -8.25 1.32
CA ARG A 95 -13.48 -8.68 2.53
C ARG A 95 -14.79 -9.39 2.17
N MET A 96 -15.55 -8.86 1.21
CA MET A 96 -16.79 -9.49 0.73
C MET A 96 -16.52 -10.86 0.10
N GLU A 97 -15.42 -11.00 -0.66
CA GLU A 97 -14.98 -12.28 -1.22
C GLU A 97 -14.64 -13.31 -0.13
N ASN A 98 -13.96 -12.89 0.93
CA ASN A 98 -13.65 -13.74 2.08
C ASN A 98 -14.94 -14.21 2.80
N GLU A 99 -15.90 -13.33 3.01
CA GLU A 99 -17.19 -13.64 3.65
C GLU A 99 -18.04 -14.62 2.82
N GLN A 100 -18.09 -14.43 1.49
CA GLN A 100 -18.76 -15.36 0.58
C GLN A 100 -18.11 -16.74 0.58
N SER A 101 -16.78 -16.79 0.56
CA SER A 101 -16.01 -18.05 0.59
C SER A 101 -16.26 -18.84 1.87
N ALA A 102 -16.33 -18.15 3.02
CA ALA A 102 -16.68 -18.77 4.30
C ALA A 102 -18.10 -19.34 4.26
N THR A 103 -19.08 -18.58 3.80
CA THR A 103 -20.48 -19.01 3.68
C THR A 103 -20.63 -20.25 2.80
N ILE A 104 -19.93 -20.26 1.66
CA ILE A 104 -19.93 -21.42 0.74
C ILE A 104 -19.34 -22.65 1.44
N SER A 105 -18.21 -22.49 2.14
CA SER A 105 -17.56 -23.60 2.84
C SER A 105 -18.42 -24.21 3.95
N GLU A 106 -19.15 -23.39 4.70
CA GLU A 106 -20.10 -23.84 5.73
C GLU A 106 -21.27 -24.61 5.12
N ASN A 107 -21.83 -24.10 4.01
CA ASN A 107 -22.91 -24.79 3.30
C ASN A 107 -22.44 -26.17 2.79
N PHE A 108 -21.25 -26.27 2.22
CA PHE A 108 -20.70 -27.56 1.77
C PHE A 108 -20.46 -28.56 2.90
N GLN A 109 -20.07 -28.10 4.10
CA GLN A 109 -19.94 -28.96 5.28
C GLN A 109 -21.31 -29.50 5.73
N ASN A 110 -22.35 -28.66 5.71
CA ASN A 110 -23.71 -29.05 6.09
C ASN A 110 -24.33 -30.10 5.14
N TYR A 111 -23.95 -30.12 3.86
CA TYR A 111 -24.39 -31.15 2.90
C TYR A 111 -23.67 -32.50 3.04
N ARG A 112 -22.56 -32.56 3.78
CA ARG A 112 -21.77 -33.78 3.98
C ARG A 112 -22.14 -34.55 5.25
N ASN A 113 -23.02 -34.00 6.09
CA ASN A 113 -23.59 -34.62 7.29
C ASN A 113 -25.05 -35.03 7.03
#